data_AF-A0A518AW55-F1
#
_entry.id   AF-A0A518AW55-F1
#
_cell.length_a   1.000
_cell.length_b   1.000
_cell.length_c   1.000
_cell.angle_alpha   90.00
_cell.angle_beta   90.00
_cell.angle_gamma   90.00
#
_symmetry.space_group_name_H-M   'P 1'
#
loop_
_entity.id
_entity.type
_entity.pdbx_description
1 polymer ?
#
loop_
_entity_poly.entity_id
_entity_poly.type
_entity_poly.pdbx_seq_one_letter_code
_entity_poly.pdbx_strand_id
1 'polypeptide(L)'
;MPTTPWNIADAKSKLSEVLNLAEEQAQVITRRNRQYVVLDGDEYRRLTGERPSLKGLILNGPSLDGLDVDRDESPGRELEL
;
A
#
# COMPACT_ATOMS: atom_id res chain seq x y z
N MET A 1 -17.76 1.10 8.24
CA MET A 1 -19.17 0.94 7.81
C MET A 1 -19.21 -0.20 6.80
N PRO A 2 -20.10 -1.21 6.92
CA PRO A 2 -20.16 -2.27 5.91
C PRO A 2 -20.69 -1.67 4.60
N THR A 3 -19.87 -1.69 3.54
CA THR A 3 -20.34 -1.43 2.17
C THR A 3 -21.31 -2.55 1.82
N THR A 4 -22.56 -2.20 1.49
CA THR A 4 -23.56 -3.18 1.07
C THR A 4 -22.98 -4.03 -0.07
N PRO A 5 -22.80 -5.35 0.10
CA PRO A 5 -22.06 -6.15 -0.86
C PRO A 5 -22.86 -6.33 -2.15
N TRP A 6 -22.20 -6.07 -3.27
CA TRP A 6 -22.73 -6.28 -4.62
C TRP A 6 -22.94 -7.78 -4.86
N ASN A 7 -24.08 -8.17 -5.41
CA ASN A 7 -24.17 -9.50 -6.00
C ASN A 7 -23.42 -9.52 -7.36
N ILE A 8 -22.99 -10.69 -7.81
CA ILE A 8 -22.22 -10.81 -9.07
C ILE A 8 -22.99 -10.37 -10.34
N ALA A 9 -24.32 -10.46 -10.35
CA ALA A 9 -25.14 -10.03 -11.48
C ALA A 9 -25.22 -8.50 -11.57
N ASP A 10 -25.46 -7.84 -10.43
CA ASP A 10 -25.54 -6.39 -10.32
C ASP A 10 -24.18 -5.76 -10.63
N ALA A 11 -23.10 -6.32 -10.09
CA ALA A 11 -21.75 -5.86 -10.36
C ALA A 11 -21.38 -5.93 -11.86
N LYS A 12 -21.90 -6.93 -12.59
CA LYS A 12 -21.69 -7.03 -14.05
C LYS A 12 -22.45 -5.96 -14.80
N SER A 13 -23.72 -5.75 -14.45
CA SER A 13 -24.58 -4.75 -15.11
C SER A 13 -24.14 -3.32 -14.81
N LYS A 14 -23.47 -3.10 -13.68
CA LYS A 14 -23.07 -1.79 -13.16
C LYS A 14 -21.57 -1.69 -12.92
N LEU A 15 -20.75 -2.35 -13.74
CA LEU A 15 -19.30 -2.43 -13.50
C LEU A 15 -18.66 -1.04 -13.40
N SER A 16 -19.07 -0.09 -14.24
CA SER A 16 -18.57 1.29 -14.17
C SER A 16 -18.89 1.98 -12.83
N GLU A 17 -20.09 1.76 -12.28
CA GLU A 17 -20.47 2.30 -10.95
C GLU A 17 -19.62 1.66 -9.85
N VAL A 18 -19.39 0.35 -9.92
CA VAL A 18 -18.53 -0.38 -8.98
C VAL A 18 -17.10 0.16 -9.02
N LEU A 19 -16.54 0.42 -10.21
CA LEU A 19 -15.19 0.95 -10.35
C LEU A 19 -15.08 2.38 -9.82
N ASN A 20 -16.02 3.26 -10.15
CA ASN A 20 -16.05 4.63 -9.63
C ASN A 20 -16.10 4.65 -8.09
N LEU A 21 -16.93 3.80 -7.48
CA LEU A 21 -16.99 3.68 -6.03
C LEU A 21 -15.72 3.06 -5.43
N ALA A 22 -15.03 2.19 -6.18
CA ALA A 22 -13.78 1.56 -5.77
C ALA A 22 -12.58 2.54 -5.74
N GLU A 23 -12.68 3.67 -6.43
CA GLU A 23 -11.69 4.77 -6.33
C GLU A 23 -11.72 5.43 -4.95
N GLU A 24 -12.89 5.52 -4.33
CA GLU A 24 -13.06 6.12 -3.00
C GLU A 24 -12.98 5.09 -1.87
N GLN A 25 -13.59 3.92 -2.06
CA GLN A 25 -13.67 2.88 -1.02
C GLN A 25 -13.77 1.47 -1.60
N ALA A 26 -13.13 0.50 -0.94
CA ALA A 26 -13.23 -0.92 -1.29
C ALA A 26 -14.68 -1.41 -1.47
N GLN A 27 -14.94 -2.03 -2.62
CA GLN A 27 -16.23 -2.63 -2.95
C GLN A 27 -16.15 -4.15 -2.78
N VAL A 28 -17.21 -4.76 -2.23
CA VAL A 28 -17.27 -6.21 -2.04
C VAL A 28 -18.28 -6.80 -3.00
N ILE A 29 -17.83 -7.75 -3.82
CA ILE A 29 -18.68 -8.55 -4.72
C ILE A 29 -18.84 -9.95 -4.14
N THR A 30 -20.09 -10.40 -3.99
CA THR A 30 -20.43 -11.73 -3.52
C THR A 30 -20.86 -12.61 -4.69
N ARG A 31 -20.25 -13.79 -4.79
CA ARG A 31 -20.62 -14.85 -5.74
C ARG A 31 -20.80 -16.16 -4.98
N ARG A 32 -22.07 -16.58 -4.82
CA ARG A 32 -22.45 -17.72 -3.97
C ARG A 32 -21.94 -17.48 -2.54
N ASN A 33 -21.14 -18.39 -1.99
CA ASN A 33 -20.59 -18.29 -0.63
C ASN A 33 -19.14 -17.74 -0.60
N ARG A 34 -18.76 -16.95 -1.60
CA ARG A 34 -17.43 -16.32 -1.68
C ARG A 34 -17.57 -14.82 -1.88
N GLN A 35 -16.67 -14.07 -1.25
CA GLN A 35 -16.54 -12.62 -1.40
C GLN A 35 -15.24 -12.30 -2.14
N TYR A 36 -15.31 -11.26 -2.95
CA TYR A 36 -14.20 -10.70 -3.72
C TYR A 36 -14.17 -9.20 -3.43
N VAL A 37 -12.98 -8.63 -3.31
CA VAL A 37 -12.81 -7.19 -3.05
C VAL A 37 -12.29 -6.53 -4.32
N VAL A 38 -12.90 -5.41 -4.70
CA VAL A 38 -12.44 -4.53 -5.77
C VAL A 38 -11.89 -3.28 -5.10
N LEU A 39 -10.66 -2.93 -5.49
CA LEU A 39 -9.90 -1.78 -5.02
C LEU A 39 -9.37 -1.03 -6.23
N ASP A 40 -9.15 0.27 -6.07
CA ASP A 40 -8.24 1.00 -6.94
C ASP A 40 -6.85 0.31 -7.01
N GLY A 41 -6.20 0.42 -8.16
CA GLY A 41 -4.92 -0.22 -8.43
C GLY A 41 -3.77 0.35 -7.61
N ASP A 42 -3.75 1.66 -7.37
CA ASP A 42 -2.74 2.29 -6.51
C ASP A 42 -2.96 1.94 -5.04
N GLU A 43 -4.22 1.88 -4.61
CA GLU A 43 -4.54 1.43 -3.26
C GLU A 43 -4.14 -0.03 -3.03
N TYR A 44 -4.43 -0.90 -3.99
CA TYR A 44 -3.94 -2.28 -3.95
C TYR A 44 -2.42 -2.34 -3.88
N ARG A 45 -1.68 -1.60 -4.72
CA ARG A 45 -0.20 -1.54 -4.67
C ARG A 45 0.34 -1.03 -3.34
N ARG A 46 -0.30 0.00 -2.75
CA ARG A 46 0.04 0.51 -1.41
C ARG A 46 -0.15 -0.55 -0.34
N LEU A 47 -1.29 -1.24 -0.36
CA LEU A 47 -1.66 -2.26 0.63
C LEU A 47 -0.81 -3.53 0.52
N THR A 48 -0.61 -4.03 -0.71
CA THR A 48 0.24 -5.21 -0.94
C THR A 48 1.71 -4.89 -0.81
N GLY A 49 2.05 -3.60 -0.86
CA GLY A 49 3.40 -3.14 -0.68
C GLY A 49 4.34 -3.82 -1.65
N GLU A 50 4.41 -3.30 -2.88
CA GLU A 50 5.73 -3.17 -3.51
C GLU A 50 6.57 -2.17 -2.69
N ARG A 51 6.70 -2.41 -1.38
CA ARG A 51 7.68 -1.78 -0.53
C ARG A 51 9.00 -2.37 -0.99
N PRO A 52 9.94 -1.55 -1.45
CA PRO A 52 11.25 -2.06 -1.73
C PRO A 52 11.75 -2.72 -0.45
N SER A 53 12.21 -3.97 -0.56
CA SER A 53 12.80 -4.66 0.58
C SER A 53 13.86 -3.76 1.22
N LEU A 54 14.10 -3.88 2.52
CA LEU A 54 15.19 -3.12 3.17
C LEU A 54 16.51 -3.26 2.38
N LYS A 55 16.77 -4.46 1.86
CA LYS A 55 17.88 -4.73 0.93
C LYS A 55 17.81 -3.88 -0.34
N GLY A 56 16.65 -3.81 -0.99
CA GLY A 56 16.41 -2.98 -2.16
C GLY A 56 16.57 -1.48 -1.89
N LEU A 57 16.15 -1.00 -0.71
CA LEU A 57 16.34 0.38 -0.28
C LEU A 57 17.82 0.71 -0.05
N ILE A 58 18.58 -0.18 0.58
CA ILE A 58 20.02 0.01 0.82
C ILE A 58 20.79 -0.04 -0.50
N LEU A 59 20.49 -1.01 -1.37
CA LEU A 59 21.23 -1.21 -2.62
C LEU A 59 20.91 -0.16 -3.69
N ASN A 60 19.69 0.40 -3.69
CA ASN A 60 19.26 1.44 -4.63
C ASN A 60 19.08 2.80 -3.96
N GLY A 61 19.70 2.99 -2.79
CA GLY A 61 19.66 4.25 -2.05
C GLY A 61 20.39 5.37 -2.79
N PRO A 62 20.25 6.62 -2.32
CA PRO A 62 21.02 7.75 -2.86
C PRO A 62 22.53 7.48 -2.75
N SER A 63 23.30 8.04 -3.69
CA SER A 63 24.77 7.94 -3.63
C SER A 63 25.31 8.59 -2.35
N LEU A 64 26.37 7.99 -1.80
CA LEU A 64 27.11 8.56 -0.68
C LEU A 64 28.25 9.48 -1.15
N ASP A 65 28.38 9.70 -2.46
CA ASP A 65 29.41 10.59 -3.02
C ASP A 65 29.26 12.01 -2.47
N GLY A 66 30.35 12.56 -1.94
CA GLY A 66 30.39 13.90 -1.35
C GLY A 66 29.91 13.98 0.10
N LEU A 67 29.56 12.87 0.73
CA LEU A 67 29.35 12.80 2.18
C LEU A 67 30.67 12.44 2.88
N ASP A 68 30.92 13.07 4.03
CA ASP A 68 31.93 12.60 4.96
C ASP A 68 31.39 11.37 5.70
N VAL A 69 31.89 10.20 5.33
CA VAL A 69 31.49 8.90 5.89
C VAL A 69 32.48 8.39 6.94
N ASP A 70 33.48 9.21 7.29
CA ASP A 70 34.38 8.86 8.37
C ASP A 70 33.64 8.80 9.70
N ARG A 71 34.09 7.88 10.54
CA ARG A 71 33.46 7.67 11.84
C ARG A 71 33.79 8.85 12.74
N ASP A 72 32.75 9.56 13.19
CA ASP A 72 32.89 10.57 14.24
C ASP A 72 33.39 9.92 15.54
N GLU A 73 34.54 10.38 16.04
CA GLU A 73 35.15 9.93 17.29
C GLU A 73 34.67 10.72 18.51
N SER A 74 33.80 11.72 18.30
CA SER A 74 33.25 12.51 19.38
C SER A 74 32.47 11.63 20.37
N PRO A 75 32.58 11.88 21.68
CA PRO A 75 31.77 11.18 22.66
C PRO A 75 30.28 11.42 22.39
N GLY A 76 29.47 10.38 22.63
CA GLY A 76 28.02 10.48 22.48
C GLY A 76 27.41 11.57 23.37
N ARG A 77 26.22 12.04 23.00
CA ARG A 77 25.49 13.04 23.80
C ARG A 77 25.23 12.47 25.21
N GLU A 78 25.43 13.31 26.22
CA GLU A 78 25.07 13.01 27.60
C GLU A 78 23.54 12.83 27.70
N LEU A 79 23.10 11.68 28.19
CA LEU A 79 21.69 11.33 28.40
C LEU A 79 21.50 10.98 29.87
N GLU A 80 20.52 11.61 30.53
CA GLU A 80 20.02 11.14 31.81
C GLU A 80 19.13 9.92 31.57
N LEU A 81 19.46 8.78 32.19
CA LEU A 81 18.76 7.50 32.09
C LEU A 81 17.80 7.27 33.26
#